data_AF-A0A0R0JKT1-F1
#
_entry.id   AF-A0A0R0JKT1-F1
#
_cell.length_a   1.000
_cell.length_b   1.000
_cell.length_c   1.000
_cell.angle_alpha   90.00
_cell.angle_beta   90.00
_cell.angle_gamma   90.00
#
_symmetry.space_group_name_H-M   'P 1'
#
loop_
_entity.id
_entity.type
_entity.pdbx_description
1 polymer ?
#
loop_
_entity_poly.entity_id
_entity_poly.type
_entity_poly.pdbx_seq_one_letter_code
_entity_poly.pdbx_strand_id
1 'polypeptide(L)' 'MVLSSLQPLDYIVVAFLPSISEELIFRGAILPLLGMKWNSIAIAALIFGVLHLGNGRKYSFTI' A
#
# COMPACT_ATOMS: atom_id res chain seq x y z
N MET A 1 -22.96 2.70 7.06
CA MET A 1 -22.92 1.95 5.78
C MET A 1 -21.45 1.60 5.50
N VAL A 2 -20.95 0.54 6.14
CA VAL A 2 -19.62 -0.08 5.88
C VAL A 2 -19.74 -1.60 5.84
N LEU A 3 -20.83 -2.16 6.40
CA LEU A 3 -21.09 -3.60 6.49
C LEU A 3 -21.85 -4.19 5.29
N SER A 4 -22.27 -3.36 4.32
CA SER A 4 -22.84 -3.88 3.07
C SER A 4 -21.74 -4.46 2.18
N SER A 5 -22.06 -5.48 1.39
CA SER A 5 -21.14 -6.00 0.37
C SER A 5 -20.62 -4.87 -0.53
N LEU A 6 -19.35 -4.95 -0.91
CA LEU A 6 -18.77 -4.07 -1.91
C LEU A 6 -19.55 -4.18 -3.22
N GLN A 7 -19.81 -3.04 -3.83
CA GLN A 7 -20.32 -2.97 -5.19
C GLN A 7 -19.18 -3.32 -6.17
N PRO A 8 -19.48 -3.79 -7.40
CA PRO A 8 -18.46 -4.11 -8.40
C PRO A 8 -17.42 -3.01 -8.63
N LEU A 9 -17.85 -1.73 -8.59
CA LEU A 9 -16.95 -0.59 -8.76
C LEU A 9 -15.98 -0.42 -7.58
N ASP A 10 -16.43 -0.73 -6.36
CA ASP A 10 -15.59 -0.63 -5.16
C ASP A 10 -14.37 -1.55 -5.29
N TYR A 11 -14.55 -2.76 -5.84
CA TYR A 11 -13.44 -3.68 -6.11
C TYR A 11 -12.39 -3.08 -7.05
N ILE A 12 -12.82 -2.38 -8.10
CA ILE A 12 -11.90 -1.70 -9.02
C ILE A 12 -11.13 -0.63 -8.28
N VAL A 13 -11.81 0.19 -7.48
CA VAL A 13 -11.16 1.27 -6.72
C VAL A 13 -10.15 0.70 -5.73
N VAL A 14 -10.52 -0.28 -4.90
CA VAL A 14 -9.59 -0.84 -3.89
C VAL A 14 -8.48 -1.70 -4.50
N ALA A 15 -8.65 -2.23 -5.71
CA ALA A 15 -7.58 -2.97 -6.38
C ALA A 15 -6.56 -2.03 -7.03
N PHE A 16 -7.03 -1.00 -7.73
CA PHE A 16 -6.16 -0.14 -8.53
C PHE A 16 -5.61 1.05 -7.76
N LEU A 17 -6.43 1.71 -6.94
CA LEU A 17 -6.03 2.96 -6.30
C LEU A 17 -4.82 2.77 -5.36
N PRO A 18 -4.76 1.73 -4.50
CA PRO A 18 -3.57 1.48 -3.69
C PRO A 18 -2.36 1.16 -4.57
N SER A 19 -2.51 0.27 -5.55
CA SER A 19 -1.43 -0.15 -6.45
C SER A 19 -0.81 1.03 -7.22
N ILE A 20 -1.65 1.91 -7.77
CA ILE A 20 -1.20 3.13 -8.48
C ILE A 20 -0.53 4.09 -7.50
N SER A 21 -1.10 4.29 -6.32
CA SER A 21 -0.54 5.20 -5.32
C SER A 21 0.83 4.70 -4.82
N GLU A 22 0.97 3.40 -4.58
CA GLU A 22 2.24 2.81 -4.14
C GLU A 22 3.31 2.93 -5.22
N GLU A 23 2.96 2.64 -6.47
CA GLU A 23 3.86 2.82 -7.61
C GLU A 23 4.37 4.28 -7.72
N LEU A 24 3.46 5.25 -7.65
CA LEU A 24 3.80 6.67 -7.69
C LEU A 24 4.67 7.10 -6.50
N ILE A 25 4.42 6.58 -5.30
CA ILE A 25 5.19 6.92 -4.11
C ILE A 25 6.57 6.26 -4.15
N PHE A 26 6.66 4.95 -4.36
CA PHE A 26 7.92 4.23 -4.23
C PHE A 26 8.82 4.41 -5.44
N ARG A 27 8.29 4.24 -6.65
CA ARG A 27 9.06 4.37 -7.89
C ARG A 27 9.00 5.77 -8.48
N GLY A 28 7.91 6.51 -8.28
CA GLY A 28 7.78 7.88 -8.77
C GLY A 28 8.44 8.95 -7.88
N ALA A 29 8.55 8.73 -6.57
CA ALA A 29 9.12 9.71 -5.64
C ALA A 29 10.31 9.18 -4.82
N ILE A 30 10.13 8.13 -4.01
CA ILE A 30 11.13 7.69 -3.04
C ILE A 30 12.43 7.26 -3.73
N LEU A 31 12.37 6.34 -4.70
CA LEU A 31 13.58 5.86 -5.39
C LEU A 31 14.29 6.97 -6.18
N PRO A 32 13.61 7.85 -6.93
CA PRO A 32 14.25 9.01 -7.55
C PRO A 32 14.92 9.96 -6.55
N LEU A 33 14.29 10.22 -5.39
CA LEU A 33 14.81 11.12 -4.37
C LEU A 33 16.02 10.54 -3.62
N LEU A 34 16.03 9.24 -3.37
CA LEU A 34 17.15 8.54 -2.72
C LEU A 34 18.24 8.10 -3.70
N GLY A 35 17.97 8.18 -5.01
CA GLY A 35 18.78 7.62 -6.08
C GLY A 35 18.64 6.10 -6.23
N MET A 36 18.89 5.59 -7.43
CA MET A 36 18.79 4.15 -7.75
C MET A 36 20.06 3.37 -7.35
N LYS A 37 20.34 3.31 -6.04
CA LYS A 37 21.42 2.49 -5.45
C LYS A 37 20.82 1.36 -4.61
N TRP A 38 21.58 0.29 -4.41
CA TRP A 38 21.16 -0.84 -3.56
C TRP A 38 20.72 -0.42 -2.16
N ASN A 39 21.44 0.52 -1.52
CA ASN A 39 21.07 1.06 -0.21
C ASN A 39 19.69 1.74 -0.25
N SER A 40 19.41 2.52 -1.29
CA SER A 40 18.14 3.22 -1.47
C SER A 40 16.99 2.25 -1.73
N ILE A 41 17.24 1.17 -2.50
CA ILE A 41 16.28 0.09 -2.70
C ILE A 41 15.96 -0.61 -1.37
N ALA A 42 16.99 -0.91 -0.56
CA ALA A 42 16.80 -1.52 0.75
C ALA A 42 15.98 -0.61 1.68
N ILE A 43 16.23 0.70 1.67
CA ILE A 43 15.45 1.69 2.43
C ILE A 43 14.00 1.72 1.95
N ALA A 44 13.76 1.82 0.63
CA ALA A 44 12.41 1.83 0.07
C ALA A 44 11.63 0.53 0.41
N ALA A 45 12.29 -0.62 0.31
CA ALA A 45 11.70 -1.92 0.67
C ALA A 45 11.39 -2.02 2.17
N LEU A 46 12.26 -1.50 3.03
CA LEU A 46 12.02 -1.44 4.47
C LEU A 46 10.80 -0.56 4.79
N ILE A 47 10.72 0.62 4.20
CA ILE A 47 9.57 1.52 4.36
C ILE A 47 8.28 0.82 3.91
N PHE A 48 8.30 0.19 2.73
CA PHE A 48 7.16 -0.58 2.22
C PHE A 48 6.72 -1.67 3.20
N GLY A 49 7.67 -2.47 3.70
CA GLY A 49 7.40 -3.54 4.66
C GLY A 49 6.83 -3.03 5.97
N VAL A 50 7.38 -1.94 6.53
CA VAL A 50 6.90 -1.32 7.78
C VAL A 50 5.48 -0.78 7.61
N LEU A 51 5.15 -0.14 6.49
CA LEU A 51 3.80 0.34 6.22
C LEU A 51 2.78 -0.80 6.04
N HIS A 52 3.25 -1.98 5.63
CA HIS A 52 2.44 -3.20 5.53
C HIS A 52 2.33 -3.98 6.85
N LEU A 53 3.01 -3.54 7.92
CA LEU A 53 2.76 -4.07 9.26
C LEU A 53 1.37 -3.62 9.71
N GLY A 54 0.37 -4.46 9.42
CA GLY A 54 -0.98 -4.26 9.90
C GLY A 54 -0.99 -4.17 11.43
N ASN A 55 -1.79 -3.25 11.98
CA ASN A 55 -1.79 -2.91 13.41
C ASN A 55 -2.43 -3.99 14.32
N GLY A 56 -2.21 -5.27 14.02
CA GLY A 56 -2.95 -6.40 14.57
C GLY A 56 -4.41 -6.29 14.15
N ARG A 57 -4.83 -7.07 13.13
CA ARG A 57 -6.25 -7.17 12.76
C ARG A 57 -7.07 -7.38 14.04
N LYS A 58 -7.79 -6.35 14.49
CA LYS A 58 -8.84 -6.55 15.48
C LYS A 58 -9.86 -7.43 14.77
N TYR A 59 -10.21 -8.57 15.36
CA TYR A 59 -11.21 -9.52 14.85
C TYR A 59 -12.62 -8.91 14.64
N SER A 60 -12.78 -7.61 14.86
CA SER A 60 -14.03 -6.87 14.69
C SER A 60 -14.58 -6.86 13.26
N PHE A 61 -13.84 -7.38 12.27
CA PHE A 61 -14.34 -7.56 10.89
C PHE A 61 -14.62 -9.03 10.54
N THR A 62 -14.58 -9.95 11.51
CA THR A 62 -14.84 -11.38 11.30
C THR A 62 -16.24 -11.81 11.73
N ILE A 63 -16.98 -10.97 12.48
CA ILE A 63 -18.39 -11.14 12.84
C ILE A 63 -19.14 -9.89 12.40
#